data_AF-A0AAN5C6R0-F1
#
_entry.id   AF-A0AAN5C6R0-F1
#
_cell.length_a   1.000
_cell.length_b   1.000
_cell.length_c   1.000
_cell.angle_alpha   90.00
_cell.angle_beta   90.00
_cell.angle_gamma   90.00
#
_symmetry.space_group_name_H-M   'P 1'
#
loop_
_entity.id
_entity.type
_entity.pdbx_description
1 polymer ?
#
loop_
_entity_poly.entity_id
_entity_poly.type
_entity_poly.pdbx_seq_one_letter_code
_entity_poly.pdbx_strand_id
1 'polypeptide(L)'
;MHRMRFVRSTHLAKHVQTHLEVREKFECEECKKSYTSLQSLKDHQKTHSVDDGVRFDCETCGKSFRWRASLREHKKMHRGEENPRKKTIQCE
;
A
#
# COMPACT_ATOMS: atom_id res chain seq x y z
N MET A 1 15.55 -31.74 -7.06
CA MET A 1 14.87 -30.91 -6.04
C MET A 1 15.81 -30.71 -4.87
N HIS A 2 16.25 -29.48 -4.58
CA HIS A 2 17.15 -29.21 -3.45
C HIS A 2 16.40 -29.41 -2.13
N ARG A 3 16.98 -30.17 -1.21
CA ARG A 3 16.42 -30.42 0.13
C ARG A 3 16.55 -29.14 0.97
N MET A 4 15.47 -28.38 1.10
CA MET A 4 15.42 -27.21 1.97
C MET A 4 15.03 -27.60 3.40
N ARG A 5 15.79 -27.12 4.38
CA ARG A 5 15.53 -27.37 5.80
C ARG A 5 14.91 -26.12 6.42
N PHE A 6 13.66 -26.23 6.87
CA PHE A 6 12.94 -25.13 7.52
C PHE A 6 12.98 -25.31 9.04
N VAL A 7 13.26 -24.23 9.75
CA VAL A 7 13.28 -24.20 11.23
C VAL A 7 11.86 -24.08 11.80
N ARG A 8 10.93 -23.46 11.06
CA ARG A 8 9.55 -23.20 11.49
C ARG A 8 8.55 -23.91 10.56
N SER A 9 7.55 -24.56 11.14
CA SER A 9 6.47 -25.24 10.41
C SER A 9 5.68 -24.29 9.50
N THR A 10 5.50 -23.03 9.91
CA THR A 10 4.83 -22.00 9.11
C THR A 10 5.59 -21.64 7.84
N HIS A 11 6.93 -21.70 7.84
CA HIS A 11 7.73 -21.49 6.64
C HIS A 11 7.68 -22.68 5.70
N LEU A 12 7.68 -23.90 6.25
CA LEU A 12 7.48 -25.11 5.45
C LEU A 12 6.10 -25.12 4.80
N ALA A 13 5.03 -24.78 5.52
CA ALA A 13 3.68 -24.71 4.97
C ALA A 13 3.58 -23.72 3.80
N LYS A 14 4.17 -22.52 3.95
CA LYS A 14 4.26 -21.53 2.86
C LYS A 14 5.11 -22.03 1.68
N HIS A 15 6.20 -22.75 1.95
CA HIS A 15 7.05 -23.33 0.91
C HIS A 15 6.31 -24.42 0.13
N VAL A 16 5.60 -25.33 0.81
CA VAL A 16 4.82 -26.39 0.17
C VAL A 16 3.71 -25.82 -0.70
N GLN A 17 3.11 -24.69 -0.29
CA GLN A 17 2.15 -23.94 -1.11
C GLN A 17 2.75 -23.40 -2.42
N THR A 18 4.07 -23.29 -2.55
CA THR A 18 4.71 -22.91 -3.83
C THR A 18 4.74 -24.05 -4.86
N HIS A 19 4.61 -25.29 -4.41
CA HIS A 19 4.54 -26.48 -5.26
C HIS A 19 3.11 -26.87 -5.64
N LEU A 20 2.10 -26.32 -4.94
CA LEU A 20 0.68 -26.52 -5.23
C LEU A 20 0.19 -25.47 -6.24
N GLU A 21 -0.46 -25.91 -7.32
CA GLU A 21 -0.97 -25.05 -8.40
C GLU A 21 -2.13 -24.15 -7.93
N VAL A 22 -2.80 -24.52 -6.84
CA VAL A 22 -3.80 -23.69 -6.16
C VAL A 22 -3.11 -22.80 -5.13
N ARG A 23 -2.63 -21.65 -5.58
CA ARG A 23 -2.36 -20.53 -4.67
C ARG A 23 -3.71 -19.95 -4.27
N GLU A 24 -4.29 -20.41 -3.16
CA GLU A 24 -5.39 -19.69 -2.51
C GLU A 24 -4.89 -18.29 -2.16
N LYS A 25 -5.20 -17.35 -3.05
CA LYS A 25 -4.91 -15.94 -2.93
C LYS A 25 -6.10 -15.32 -2.24
N PHE A 26 -5.84 -14.68 -1.10
CA PHE A 26 -6.82 -13.87 -0.43
C PHE A 26 -6.85 -12.52 -1.13
N GLU A 27 -7.87 -12.27 -1.94
CA GLU A 27 -8.02 -11.02 -2.67
C GLU A 27 -8.79 -9.99 -1.84
N CYS A 28 -8.33 -8.75 -1.86
CA CYS A 28 -9.10 -7.63 -1.36
C CYS A 28 -10.14 -7.21 -2.40
N GLU A 29 -11.42 -7.26 -2.05
CA GLU A 29 -12.52 -6.88 -2.96
C GLU A 29 -12.49 -5.39 -3.35
N GLU A 30 -11.92 -4.53 -2.50
CA GLU A 30 -11.86 -3.08 -2.72
C GLU A 30 -10.77 -2.63 -3.70
N CYS A 31 -9.61 -3.31 -3.72
CA CYS A 31 -8.48 -2.92 -4.58
C CYS A 31 -7.86 -4.05 -5.40
N LYS A 32 -8.47 -5.24 -5.38
CA LYS A 32 -8.04 -6.46 -6.09
C LYS A 32 -6.59 -6.89 -5.83
N LYS A 33 -6.02 -6.45 -4.71
CA LYS A 33 -4.69 -6.90 -4.27
C LYS A 33 -4.79 -8.30 -3.69
N SER A 34 -3.91 -9.19 -4.15
CA SER A 34 -3.83 -10.57 -3.68
C SER A 34 -2.79 -10.75 -2.58
N TYR A 35 -3.15 -11.47 -1.52
CA TYR A 35 -2.27 -11.80 -0.40
C TYR A 35 -2.14 -13.31 -0.24
N THR A 36 -0.98 -13.76 0.24
CA THR A 36 -0.67 -15.18 0.49
C THR A 36 -1.16 -15.67 1.85
N SER A 37 -1.81 -14.82 2.64
CA SER A 37 -2.29 -15.16 3.98
C SER A 37 -3.48 -14.30 4.38
N LEU A 38 -4.49 -14.92 4.99
CA LEU A 38 -5.70 -14.24 5.48
C LEU A 38 -5.37 -13.13 6.50
N GLN A 39 -4.38 -13.35 7.36
CA GLN A 39 -3.94 -12.34 8.34
C GLN A 39 -3.37 -11.08 7.66
N SER A 40 -2.67 -11.24 6.53
CA SER A 40 -2.15 -10.13 5.73
C SER A 40 -3.26 -9.41 4.98
N LEU A 41 -4.28 -10.13 4.48
CA LEU A 41 -5.48 -9.49 3.93
C LEU A 41 -6.23 -8.70 5.01
N LYS A 42 -6.44 -9.27 6.21
CA LYS A 42 -7.11 -8.57 7.32
C LYS A 42 -6.36 -7.33 7.80
N ASP A 43 -5.02 -7.40 7.86
CA ASP A 43 -4.20 -6.23 8.17
C ASP A 43 -4.33 -5.15 7.08
N HIS A 44 -4.28 -5.57 5.81
CA HIS A 44 -4.51 -4.68 4.69
C HIS A 44 -5.93 -4.07 4.67
N GLN A 45 -6.99 -4.81 4.99
CA GLN A 45 -8.35 -4.27 5.07
C GLN A 45 -8.50 -3.18 6.13
N LYS A 46 -7.67 -3.18 7.18
CA LYS A 46 -7.63 -2.05 8.12
C LYS A 46 -7.12 -0.76 7.48
N THR A 47 -6.27 -0.87 6.45
CA THR A 47 -5.83 0.29 5.67
C THR A 47 -6.95 0.90 4.84
N HIS A 48 -7.97 0.12 4.48
CA HIS A 48 -9.20 0.61 3.86
C HIS A 48 -10.11 1.31 4.89
N SER A 49 -10.30 0.72 6.07
CA SER A 49 -11.13 1.32 7.14
C SER A 49 -10.61 2.64 7.73
N VAL A 50 -9.34 3.01 7.50
CA VAL A 50 -8.78 4.30 7.95
C VAL A 50 -8.84 5.38 6.86
N ASP A 51 -9.29 5.05 5.65
CA ASP A 51 -8.99 5.85 4.46
C ASP A 51 -10.05 5.79 3.34
N ASP A 52 -11.19 5.12 3.49
CA ASP A 52 -12.13 5.07 2.35
C ASP A 52 -12.88 6.40 2.13
N GLY A 53 -13.22 7.12 3.21
CA GLY A 53 -13.95 8.39 3.16
C GLY A 53 -13.17 9.64 3.59
N VAL A 54 -12.09 9.50 4.36
CA VAL A 54 -11.30 10.65 4.83
C VAL A 54 -10.28 11.00 3.75
N ARG A 55 -10.69 11.89 2.84
CA ARG A 55 -9.74 12.56 1.96
C ARG A 55 -8.88 13.48 2.82
N PHE A 56 -7.57 13.40 2.63
CA PHE A 56 -6.64 14.35 3.18
C PHE A 56 -6.59 15.55 2.26
N ASP A 57 -7.32 16.60 2.60
CA ASP A 57 -7.31 17.84 1.84
C ASP A 57 -6.04 18.66 2.11
N CYS A 58 -5.57 19.32 1.06
CA CYS A 58 -4.56 20.34 1.18
C CYS A 58 -5.21 21.68 1.52
N GLU A 59 -5.00 22.17 2.73
CA GLU A 59 -5.45 23.49 3.18
C GLU A 59 -4.97 24.65 2.28
N THR A 60 -3.92 24.45 1.49
CA THR A 60 -3.36 25.47 0.58
C THR A 60 -4.06 25.52 -0.78
N CYS A 61 -4.56 24.39 -1.30
CA CYS A 61 -5.13 24.35 -2.67
C CYS A 61 -6.37 23.46 -2.82
N GLY A 62 -6.94 22.96 -1.73
CA GLY A 62 -8.15 22.12 -1.72
C GLY A 62 -7.98 20.71 -2.30
N LYS A 63 -6.78 20.32 -2.76
CA LYS A 63 -6.56 19.00 -3.37
C LYS A 63 -6.74 17.88 -2.35
N SER A 64 -7.62 16.95 -2.68
CA SER A 64 -7.92 15.77 -1.86
C SER A 64 -7.02 14.60 -2.22
N PHE A 65 -6.32 14.06 -1.24
CA PHE A 65 -5.52 12.87 -1.39
C PHE A 65 -6.18 11.70 -0.70
N ARG A 66 -6.11 10.53 -1.33
CA ARG A 66 -6.50 9.26 -0.72
C ARG A 66 -5.63 9.01 0.51
N TRP A 67 -4.31 9.08 0.36
CA TRP A 67 -3.36 8.76 1.44
C TRP A 67 -2.71 9.97 2.11
N ARG A 68 -2.51 9.91 3.44
CA ARG A 68 -1.78 10.93 4.22
C ARG A 68 -0.34 11.16 3.76
N ALA A 69 0.33 10.11 3.27
CA ALA A 69 1.69 10.21 2.73
C ALA A 69 1.73 11.09 1.47
N SER A 70 0.73 10.96 0.60
CA SER A 70 0.60 11.76 -0.62
C SER A 70 0.34 13.24 -0.31
N LEU A 71 -0.51 13.54 0.68
CA LEU A 71 -0.71 14.93 1.14
C LEU A 71 0.60 15.54 1.68
N ARG A 72 1.39 14.76 2.43
CA ARG A 72 2.66 15.24 3.02
C ARG A 72 3.68 15.60 1.95
N GLU A 73 3.82 14.78 0.91
CA GLU A 73 4.69 15.07 -0.23
C GLU A 73 4.19 16.30 -1.00
N HIS A 74 2.89 16.37 -1.23
CA HIS A 74 2.26 17.51 -1.88
C HIS A 74 2.48 18.84 -1.13
N LYS A 75 2.38 18.84 0.21
CA LYS A 75 2.65 20.03 1.04
C LYS A 75 4.10 20.54 0.92
N LYS A 76 5.06 19.69 0.51
CA LYS A 76 6.45 20.14 0.23
C LYS A 76 6.55 20.97 -1.04
N MET A 77 5.66 20.74 -2.00
CA MET A 77 5.62 21.53 -3.24
C MET A 77 5.12 22.96 -3.00
N HIS A 78 4.25 23.17 -1.99
CA HIS A 78 3.78 24.50 -1.58
C HIS A 78 4.82 25.29 -0.79
N ARG A 79 5.66 24.60 -0.01
CA ARG A 79 6.60 25.22 0.93
C ARG A 79 7.90 25.72 0.27
N GLY A 80 7.99 25.65 -1.06
CA GLY A 80 8.98 26.39 -1.84
C GLY A 80 10.41 26.33 -1.30
N GLU A 81 10.96 25.15 -1.05
CA GLU A 81 12.41 25.04 -0.82
C GLU A 81 13.12 25.13 -2.18
N GLU A 82 13.50 26.36 -2.54
CA GLU A 82 14.75 26.75 -3.21
C GLU A 82 15.27 25.86 -4.36
N ASN A 83 14.47 25.60 -5.40
CA ASN A 83 15.01 25.08 -6.65
C ASN A 83 14.49 25.85 -7.88
N PRO A 84 15.30 26.71 -8.53
CA PRO A 84 14.90 27.57 -9.65
C PRO A 84 14.58 26.82 -10.95
N ARG A 85 14.49 25.48 -10.92
CA ARG A 85 14.29 24.61 -12.09
C ARG A 85 12.95 23.88 -12.14
N LYS A 86 12.10 23.97 -11.12
CA LYS A 86 10.78 23.34 -11.15
C LYS A 86 9.69 24.40 -10.99
N LYS A 87 9.09 24.76 -12.13
CA LYS A 87 7.91 25.61 -12.22
C LYS A 87 6.92 25.22 -11.13
N THR A 88 6.44 26.22 -10.39
CA THR A 88 5.24 26.15 -9.56
C THR A 88 4.22 25.26 -10.27
N ILE A 89 3.95 24.07 -9.72
CA ILE A 89 2.83 23.27 -10.22
C ILE A 89 1.60 24.04 -9.76
N GLN A 90 1.10 24.88 -10.66
CA GLN A 90 -0.19 25.52 -10.55
C GLN A 90 -1.19 24.38 -10.35
N CYS A 91 -1.76 24.34 -9.14
CA CYS A 91 -2.73 23.33 -8.79
C CYS A 91 -4.06 23.74 -9.42
N GLU A 92 -4.26 23.40 -10.70
CA GLU A 92 -5.61 23.25 -11.28
C GLU A 92 -6.31 22.02 -10.67
#